data_AF-A0A812RDP1-F1
#
_entry.id   AF-A0A812RDP1-F1
#
_cell.length_a   1.000
_cell.length_b   1.000
_cell.length_c   1.000
_cell.angle_alpha   90.00
_cell.angle_beta   90.00
_cell.angle_gamma   90.00
#
_symmetry.space_group_name_H-M   'P 1'
#
loop_
_entity.id
_entity.type
_entity.pdbx_description
1 polymer ?
#
loop_
_entity_poly.entity_id
_entity_poly.type
_entity_poly.pdbx_seq_one_letter_code
_entity_poly.pdbx_strand_id
1 'polypeptide(L)'
;MASYHAACGERTWFWQLGLGNAFTSAVWELLQLRSRPAAHYQDVQEFVVREFEHHLDKMLLTKGVWDATALTFSDETIRAKVYKAVYNTHQTALDELMDDTRPIDDARKVEKFTKRWLEASMQRAWSAIENVETILTPGQVTRLFQNLMAPFGEGHEYTCIPIALIETIGRPPRNWKFLKMAVQDMFRTWKEGASATQPAKKRRKAPAEPIADALPMEEEASCSAKPICRYARCHEESQHGFRASGL
;
A
#
# COMPACT_ATOMS: atom_id res chain seq x y z
N MET A 1 2.10 -25.73 -7.06
CA MET A 1 2.25 -25.14 -8.40
C MET A 1 2.41 -23.64 -8.18
N ALA A 2 3.54 -23.05 -8.58
CA ALA A 2 3.66 -21.59 -8.56
C ALA A 2 2.65 -21.01 -9.56
N SER A 3 1.79 -20.08 -9.12
CA SER A 3 0.85 -19.42 -10.02
C SER A 3 1.61 -18.60 -11.08
N TYR A 4 1.03 -18.41 -12.27
CA TYR A 4 1.60 -17.60 -13.35
C TYR A 4 2.09 -16.22 -12.86
N HIS A 5 1.35 -15.63 -11.92
CA HIS A 5 1.69 -14.39 -11.25
C HIS A 5 3.06 -14.43 -10.55
N ALA A 6 3.38 -15.51 -9.83
CA ALA A 6 4.65 -15.64 -9.13
C ALA A 6 5.84 -15.72 -10.11
N ALA A 7 5.65 -16.35 -11.28
CA ALA A 7 6.72 -16.48 -12.28
C ALA A 7 6.95 -15.19 -13.09
N CYS A 8 5.88 -14.43 -13.37
CA CYS A 8 5.95 -13.24 -14.22
C CYS A 8 6.14 -11.93 -13.44
N GLY A 9 5.62 -11.81 -12.21
CA GLY A 9 5.64 -10.57 -11.41
C GLY A 9 7.04 -10.13 -10.96
N GLU A 10 8.04 -11.00 -11.07
CA GLU A 10 9.43 -10.66 -10.82
C GLU A 10 10.10 -9.92 -11.99
N ARG A 11 9.55 -10.03 -13.20
CA ARG A 11 10.14 -9.45 -14.41
C ARG A 11 9.70 -8.00 -14.59
N THR A 12 10.63 -7.10 -14.88
CA THR A 12 10.34 -5.68 -15.10
C THR A 12 9.40 -5.43 -16.28
N TRP A 13 9.53 -6.22 -17.35
CA TRP A 13 8.65 -6.12 -18.53
C TRP A 13 7.18 -6.40 -18.21
N PHE A 14 6.87 -7.20 -17.18
CA PHE A 14 5.49 -7.53 -16.82
C PHE A 14 4.70 -6.27 -16.46
N TRP A 15 5.35 -5.34 -15.76
CA TRP A 15 4.78 -4.06 -15.32
C TRP A 15 4.70 -3.02 -16.44
N GLN A 16 5.30 -3.30 -17.60
CA GLN A 16 5.26 -2.44 -18.78
C GLN A 16 4.14 -2.84 -19.75
N LEU A 17 3.48 -3.98 -19.53
CA LEU A 17 2.39 -4.43 -20.38
C LEU A 17 1.12 -3.61 -20.12
N GLY A 18 0.75 -2.77 -21.09
CA GLY A 18 -0.51 -2.03 -21.11
C GLY A 18 -1.72 -2.93 -21.40
N LEU A 19 -2.06 -3.83 -20.45
CA LEU A 19 -3.17 -4.79 -20.62
C LEU A 19 -4.56 -4.16 -20.50
N GLY A 20 -4.67 -2.92 -20.04
CA GLY A 20 -5.95 -2.23 -19.85
C GLY A 20 -6.83 -2.20 -21.10
N ASN A 21 -6.24 -1.97 -22.28
CA ASN A 21 -6.99 -1.98 -23.55
C ASN A 21 -7.47 -3.39 -23.92
N ALA A 22 -6.64 -4.42 -23.72
CA ALA A 22 -7.03 -5.81 -24.00
C ALA A 22 -8.16 -6.26 -23.07
N PHE A 23 -8.10 -5.91 -21.78
CA PHE A 23 -9.19 -6.17 -20.84
C PHE A 23 -10.44 -5.39 -21.18
N THR A 24 -10.32 -4.13 -21.62
CA THR A 24 -11.47 -3.33 -22.07
C THR A 24 -12.18 -4.01 -23.23
N SER A 25 -11.45 -4.43 -24.26
CA SER A 25 -12.04 -5.12 -25.41
C SER A 25 -12.73 -6.42 -25.00
N ALA A 26 -12.10 -7.23 -24.13
CA ALA A 26 -12.71 -8.46 -23.64
C ALA A 26 -14.01 -8.22 -22.85
N VAL A 27 -14.02 -7.24 -21.94
CA VAL A 27 -15.22 -6.86 -21.17
C VAL A 27 -16.32 -6.33 -22.10
N TRP A 28 -15.95 -5.52 -23.10
CA TRP A 28 -16.89 -4.98 -24.07
C TRP A 28 -17.61 -6.08 -24.86
N GLU A 29 -16.89 -7.08 -25.35
CA GLU A 29 -17.49 -8.23 -26.04
C GLU A 29 -18.46 -9.00 -25.13
N LEU A 30 -18.11 -9.21 -23.86
CA LEU A 30 -18.99 -9.86 -22.88
C LEU A 30 -20.27 -9.07 -22.61
N LEU A 31 -20.20 -7.73 -22.64
CA LEU A 31 -21.37 -6.86 -22.47
C LEU A 31 -22.28 -6.92 -23.71
N GLN A 32 -21.72 -6.94 -24.91
CA GLN A 32 -22.48 -7.07 -26.16
C GLN A 32 -23.29 -8.38 -26.21
N LEU A 33 -22.74 -9.50 -25.72
CA LEU A 33 -23.41 -10.80 -25.70
C LEU A 33 -24.68 -10.84 -24.84
N ARG A 34 -24.82 -9.93 -23.85
CA ARG A 34 -25.95 -9.92 -22.91
C ARG A 34 -27.15 -9.09 -23.39
N SER A 35 -27.12 -8.56 -24.62
CA SER A 35 -28.20 -7.75 -25.23
C SER A 35 -28.69 -6.61 -24.32
N ARG A 36 -27.81 -6.04 -23.49
CA ARG A 36 -28.10 -4.88 -22.63
C ARG A 36 -27.39 -3.65 -23.19
N PRO A 37 -28.07 -2.81 -23.99
CA PRO A 37 -27.50 -1.57 -24.48
C PRO A 37 -27.76 -0.49 -23.43
N ALA A 38 -26.73 -0.15 -22.64
CA ALA A 38 -26.77 1.07 -21.84
C ALA A 38 -25.39 1.66 -21.53
N ALA A 39 -24.31 0.87 -21.54
CA ALA A 39 -22.97 1.38 -21.26
C ALA A 39 -22.30 1.92 -22.53
N HIS A 40 -21.68 3.10 -22.44
CA HIS A 40 -20.82 3.63 -23.49
C HIS A 40 -19.44 2.95 -23.42
N TYR A 41 -18.80 2.68 -24.57
CA TYR A 41 -17.49 2.02 -24.60
C TYR A 41 -16.44 2.76 -23.74
N GLN A 42 -16.48 4.10 -23.78
CA GLN A 42 -15.57 4.95 -23.02
C GLN A 42 -15.72 4.77 -21.50
N ASP A 43 -16.96 4.64 -21.00
CA ASP A 43 -17.21 4.41 -19.57
C ASP A 43 -16.67 3.03 -19.13
N VAL A 44 -16.82 2.02 -20.00
CA VAL A 44 -16.28 0.68 -19.78
C VAL A 44 -14.75 0.72 -19.76
N GLN A 45 -14.13 1.43 -20.69
CA GLN A 45 -12.68 1.60 -20.74
C GLN A 45 -12.15 2.27 -19.48
N GLU A 46 -12.74 3.40 -19.08
CA GLU A 46 -12.32 4.13 -17.88
C GLU A 46 -12.43 3.24 -16.63
N PHE A 47 -13.55 2.53 -16.48
CA PHE A 47 -13.76 1.61 -15.37
C PHE A 47 -12.71 0.48 -15.35
N VAL A 48 -12.52 -0.21 -16.48
CA VAL A 48 -11.60 -1.36 -16.56
C VAL A 48 -10.15 -0.94 -16.35
N VAL A 49 -9.71 0.17 -16.95
CA VAL A 49 -8.36 0.70 -16.76
C VAL A 49 -8.14 1.06 -15.29
N ARG A 50 -9.09 1.72 -14.66
CA ARG A 50 -9.01 2.08 -13.23
C ARG A 50 -8.91 0.85 -12.32
N GLU A 51 -9.74 -0.16 -12.53
CA GLU A 51 -9.70 -1.40 -11.73
C GLU A 51 -8.40 -2.18 -11.95
N PHE A 52 -7.87 -2.17 -13.18
CA PHE A 52 -6.57 -2.76 -13.49
C PHE A 52 -5.42 -2.03 -12.80
N GLU A 53 -5.38 -0.70 -12.88
CA GLU A 53 -4.38 0.14 -12.19
C GLU A 53 -4.45 -0.10 -10.67
N HIS A 54 -5.65 -0.13 -10.09
CA HIS A 54 -5.84 -0.43 -8.67
C HIS A 54 -5.27 -1.80 -8.27
N HIS A 55 -5.49 -2.83 -9.09
CA HIS A 55 -4.92 -4.15 -8.85
C HIS A 55 -3.38 -4.15 -8.94
N LEU A 56 -2.82 -3.45 -9.93
CA LEU A 56 -1.36 -3.29 -10.04
C LEU A 56 -0.78 -2.60 -8.82
N ASP A 57 -1.39 -1.52 -8.36
CA ASP A 57 -0.94 -0.78 -7.16
C ASP A 57 -0.96 -1.67 -5.91
N LYS A 58 -2.02 -2.47 -5.73
CA LYS A 58 -2.14 -3.42 -4.62
C LYS A 58 -1.07 -4.51 -4.69
N MET A 59 -0.77 -5.03 -5.88
CA MET A 59 0.29 -6.00 -6.10
C MET A 59 1.68 -5.42 -5.81
N LEU A 60 1.94 -4.20 -6.29
CA LEU A 60 3.20 -3.50 -6.03
C LEU A 60 3.36 -3.16 -4.54
N LEU A 61 2.27 -2.82 -3.84
CA LEU A 61 2.29 -2.55 -2.40
C LEU A 61 2.62 -3.83 -1.64
N THR A 62 1.94 -4.92 -1.97
CA THR A 62 2.18 -6.25 -1.40
C THR A 62 3.66 -6.63 -1.54
N LYS A 63 4.20 -6.54 -2.75
CA LYS A 63 5.60 -6.83 -3.04
C LYS A 63 6.55 -5.87 -2.31
N GLY A 64 6.28 -4.57 -2.37
CA GLY A 64 7.11 -3.53 -1.77
C GLY A 64 7.21 -3.65 -0.25
N VAL A 65 6.11 -3.96 0.43
CA VAL A 65 6.09 -4.20 1.88
C VAL A 65 6.84 -5.49 2.21
N TRP A 66 6.64 -6.56 1.43
CA TRP A 66 7.35 -7.82 1.63
C TRP A 66 8.87 -7.64 1.50
N ASP A 67 9.34 -7.04 0.41
CA ASP A 67 10.76 -6.80 0.16
C ASP A 67 11.36 -5.87 1.22
N ALA A 68 10.66 -4.80 1.61
CA ALA A 68 11.12 -3.87 2.65
C ALA A 68 11.26 -4.55 4.03
N THR A 69 10.37 -5.48 4.37
CA THR A 69 10.47 -6.26 5.61
C THR A 69 11.59 -7.29 5.54
N ALA A 70 11.79 -7.95 4.40
CA ALA A 70 12.90 -8.88 4.16
C ALA A 70 14.28 -8.20 4.25
N LEU A 71 14.39 -6.95 3.80
CA LEU A 71 15.62 -6.15 3.91
C LEU A 71 15.92 -5.67 5.33
N THR A 72 14.93 -5.71 6.23
CA THR A 72 15.06 -5.21 7.61
C THR A 72 15.24 -6.34 8.61
N PHE A 73 14.48 -7.43 8.46
CA PHE A 73 14.44 -8.54 9.41
C PHE A 73 14.90 -9.84 8.74
N SER A 74 15.87 -10.50 9.36
CA SER A 74 16.42 -11.78 8.87
C SER A 74 15.57 -12.99 9.24
N ASP A 75 14.82 -12.91 10.33
CA ASP A 75 13.96 -14.00 10.80
C ASP A 75 12.62 -14.02 10.04
N GLU A 76 12.28 -15.17 9.47
CA GLU A 76 11.08 -15.37 8.64
C GLU A 76 9.78 -15.13 9.42
N THR A 77 9.72 -15.59 10.67
CA THR A 77 8.52 -15.52 11.49
C THR A 77 8.23 -14.08 11.89
N ILE A 78 9.27 -13.36 12.29
CA ILE A 78 9.22 -11.93 12.57
C ILE A 78 8.82 -11.16 11.31
N ARG A 79 9.45 -11.46 10.17
CA ARG A 79 9.15 -10.82 8.88
C ARG A 79 7.68 -10.96 8.52
N ALA A 80 7.13 -12.17 8.57
CA ALA A 80 5.73 -12.42 8.24
C ALA A 80 4.77 -11.64 9.15
N LYS A 81 5.07 -11.58 10.46
CA LYS A 81 4.27 -10.82 11.44
C LYS A 81 4.33 -9.31 11.19
N VAL A 82 5.51 -8.75 10.93
CA VAL A 82 5.68 -7.33 10.63
C VAL A 82 5.02 -6.98 9.29
N TYR A 83 5.23 -7.79 8.25
CA TYR A 83 4.59 -7.65 6.94
C TYR A 83 3.06 -7.53 7.09
N LYS A 84 2.45 -8.50 7.77
CA LYS A 84 0.99 -8.52 7.97
C LYS A 84 0.52 -7.28 8.74
N ALA A 85 1.26 -6.86 9.76
CA ALA A 85 0.94 -5.67 10.55
C ALA A 85 1.03 -4.37 9.73
N VAL A 86 2.06 -4.22 8.89
CA VAL A 86 2.28 -3.05 8.02
C VAL A 86 1.27 -3.00 6.89
N TYR A 87 1.06 -4.11 6.18
CA TYR A 87 0.13 -4.19 5.06
C TYR A 87 -1.31 -3.94 5.51
N ASN A 88 -1.77 -4.60 6.59
CA ASN A 88 -3.17 -4.51 7.04
C ASN A 88 -3.55 -3.17 7.69
N THR A 89 -2.61 -2.26 7.93
CA THR A 89 -2.92 -0.92 8.47
C THR A 89 -2.75 0.18 7.44
N HIS A 90 -2.26 -0.13 6.25
CA HIS A 90 -2.00 0.86 5.20
C HIS A 90 -3.30 1.53 4.74
N GLN A 91 -4.28 0.74 4.27
CA GLN A 91 -5.56 1.27 3.80
C GLN A 91 -6.32 1.99 4.93
N THR A 92 -6.37 1.40 6.13
CA THR A 92 -7.02 2.05 7.28
C THR A 92 -6.41 3.42 7.62
N ALA A 93 -5.09 3.55 7.56
CA ALA A 93 -4.42 4.83 7.81
C ALA A 93 -4.69 5.85 6.69
N LEU A 94 -4.89 5.38 5.45
CA LEU A 94 -5.30 6.23 4.34
C LEU A 94 -6.76 6.69 4.51
N ASP A 95 -7.68 5.78 4.80
CA ASP A 95 -9.10 6.09 4.99
C ASP A 95 -9.30 7.12 6.11
N GLU A 96 -8.67 6.91 7.27
CA GLU A 96 -8.71 7.85 8.40
C GLU A 96 -8.16 9.26 8.05
N LEU A 97 -7.20 9.33 7.11
CA LEU A 97 -6.70 10.61 6.62
C LEU A 97 -7.69 11.26 5.64
N MET A 98 -8.27 10.47 4.73
CA MET A 98 -9.24 10.94 3.73
C MET A 98 -10.56 11.40 4.35
N ASP A 99 -10.92 10.83 5.50
CA ASP A 99 -12.08 11.25 6.29
C ASP A 99 -11.87 12.60 7.03
N ASP A 100 -10.62 13.07 7.17
CA ASP A 100 -10.34 14.38 7.76
C ASP A 100 -10.55 15.51 6.74
N THR A 101 -11.69 16.18 6.85
CA THR A 101 -12.11 17.26 5.95
C THR A 101 -11.36 18.58 6.13
N ARG A 102 -10.47 18.68 7.13
CA ARG A 102 -9.73 19.92 7.38
C ARG A 102 -8.74 20.20 6.23
N PRO A 103 -8.58 21.48 5.83
CA PRO A 103 -7.57 21.84 4.84
C PRO A 103 -6.18 21.65 5.44
N ILE A 104 -5.41 20.72 4.86
CA ILE A 104 -4.04 20.39 5.27
C ILE A 104 -3.17 20.48 4.01
N ASP A 105 -1.97 21.05 4.16
CA ASP A 105 -0.96 21.08 3.11
C ASP A 105 -0.53 19.66 2.70
N ASP A 106 -0.23 19.43 1.43
CA ASP A 106 0.04 18.08 0.89
C ASP A 106 1.25 17.42 1.58
N ALA A 107 2.30 18.17 1.92
CA ALA A 107 3.44 17.62 2.67
C ALA A 107 3.01 17.15 4.07
N ARG A 108 2.16 17.93 4.75
CA ARG A 108 1.60 17.56 6.06
C ARG A 108 0.63 16.37 5.98
N LYS A 109 -0.10 16.19 4.88
CA LYS A 109 -0.93 15.00 4.66
C LYS A 109 -0.06 13.74 4.61
N VAL A 110 1.04 13.77 3.86
CA VAL A 110 1.98 12.63 3.79
C VAL A 110 2.63 12.35 5.15
N GLU A 111 3.04 13.38 5.88
CA GLU A 111 3.54 13.24 7.26
C GLU A 111 2.51 12.60 8.19
N LYS A 112 1.26 13.07 8.14
CA LYS A 112 0.16 12.57 8.97
C LYS A 112 -0.19 11.12 8.63
N PHE A 113 -0.31 10.77 7.35
CA PHE A 113 -0.47 9.39 6.90
C PHE A 113 0.65 8.50 7.41
N THR A 114 1.90 8.90 7.15
CA THR A 114 3.08 8.09 7.49
C THR A 114 3.17 7.86 8.99
N LYS A 115 2.95 8.91 9.80
CA LYS A 115 2.94 8.78 11.26
C LYS A 115 1.84 7.84 11.74
N ARG A 116 0.62 7.98 11.21
CA ARG A 116 -0.51 7.13 11.61
C ARG A 116 -0.30 5.67 11.21
N TRP A 117 0.15 5.44 9.99
CA TRP A 117 0.48 4.11 9.47
C TRP A 117 1.59 3.44 10.29
N LEU A 118 2.64 4.20 10.64
CA LEU A 118 3.74 3.76 11.48
C LEU A 118 3.28 3.35 12.88
N GLU A 119 2.53 4.21 13.57
CA GLU A 119 2.02 3.93 14.91
C GLU A 119 1.10 2.69 14.91
N ALA A 120 0.15 2.63 13.97
CA ALA A 120 -0.81 1.53 13.89
C ALA A 120 -0.14 0.19 13.55
N SER A 121 0.77 0.17 12.58
CA SER A 121 1.50 -1.04 12.18
C SER A 121 2.41 -1.54 13.30
N MET A 122 3.18 -0.66 13.92
CA MET A 122 4.11 -1.06 14.98
C MET A 122 3.38 -1.48 16.26
N GLN A 123 2.25 -0.85 16.60
CA GLN A 123 1.42 -1.32 17.71
C GLN A 123 0.91 -2.76 17.50
N ARG A 124 0.48 -3.09 16.27
CA ARG A 124 0.04 -4.45 15.92
C ARG A 124 1.21 -5.44 15.93
N ALA A 125 2.35 -5.07 15.34
CA ALA A 125 3.54 -5.90 15.35
C ALA A 125 4.04 -6.15 16.79
N TRP A 126 3.97 -5.13 17.65
CA TRP A 126 4.41 -5.23 19.04
C TRP A 126 3.65 -6.27 19.84
N SER A 127 2.35 -6.38 19.59
CA SER A 127 1.48 -7.36 20.25
C SER A 127 1.67 -8.80 19.71
N ALA A 128 2.22 -8.95 18.51
CA ALA A 128 2.32 -10.24 17.81
C ALA A 128 3.68 -10.93 17.99
N ILE A 129 4.73 -10.20 18.37
CA ILE A 129 6.12 -10.66 18.39
C ILE A 129 6.59 -10.89 19.83
N GLU A 130 7.24 -12.01 20.08
CA GLU A 130 7.89 -12.31 21.35
C GLU A 130 9.24 -11.59 21.43
N ASN A 131 9.67 -11.18 22.64
CA ASN A 131 10.93 -10.44 22.86
C ASN A 131 11.06 -9.16 22.01
N VAL A 132 9.93 -8.50 21.76
CA VAL A 132 9.77 -7.36 20.85
C VAL A 132 10.78 -6.23 21.07
N GLU A 133 11.16 -5.95 22.31
CA GLU A 133 12.08 -4.85 22.65
C GLU A 133 13.47 -4.99 22.00
N THR A 134 13.91 -6.23 21.77
CA THR A 134 15.19 -6.53 21.13
C THR A 134 15.11 -6.48 19.60
N ILE A 135 13.91 -6.70 19.05
CA ILE A 135 13.66 -6.85 17.62
C ILE A 135 13.22 -5.52 17.01
N LEU A 136 12.16 -4.92 17.56
CA LEU A 136 11.61 -3.63 17.13
C LEU A 136 12.32 -2.50 17.85
N THR A 137 13.60 -2.29 17.51
CA THR A 137 14.35 -1.12 17.99
C THR A 137 14.02 0.12 17.14
N PRO A 138 14.20 1.34 17.67
CA PRO A 138 13.99 2.57 16.88
C PRO A 138 14.78 2.59 15.56
N GLY A 139 15.99 2.02 15.55
CA GLY A 139 16.82 1.90 14.36
C GLY A 139 16.21 0.98 13.31
N GLN A 140 15.71 -0.20 13.72
CA GLN A 140 15.08 -1.16 12.81
C GLN A 140 13.76 -0.62 12.24
N VAL A 141 12.91 -0.01 13.08
CA VAL A 141 11.66 0.59 12.62
C VAL A 141 11.92 1.75 11.65
N THR A 142 12.91 2.59 11.95
CA THR A 142 13.33 3.64 11.01
C THR A 142 13.77 3.02 9.68
N ARG A 143 14.66 2.03 9.71
CA ARG A 143 15.17 1.36 8.50
C ARG A 143 14.05 0.73 7.68
N LEU A 144 13.07 0.09 8.33
CA LEU A 144 11.88 -0.46 7.68
C LEU A 144 11.14 0.62 6.88
N PHE A 145 10.78 1.74 7.52
CA PHE A 145 10.04 2.80 6.86
C PHE A 145 10.85 3.51 5.79
N GLN A 146 12.17 3.62 5.94
CA GLN A 146 13.05 4.08 4.87
C GLN A 146 12.97 3.13 3.66
N ASN A 147 13.05 1.83 3.87
CA ASN A 147 12.89 0.85 2.80
C ASN A 147 11.49 0.93 2.15
N LEU A 148 10.43 1.23 2.90
CA LEU A 148 9.08 1.43 2.36
C LEU A 148 8.94 2.69 1.49
N MET A 149 9.76 3.73 1.73
CA MET A 149 9.76 4.92 0.87
C MET A 149 10.28 4.60 -0.54
N ALA A 150 11.25 3.69 -0.66
CA ALA A 150 11.89 3.31 -1.92
C ALA A 150 12.15 1.78 -1.97
N PRO A 151 11.08 0.96 -2.04
CA PRO A 151 11.19 -0.49 -1.87
C PRO A 151 12.02 -1.17 -2.96
N PHE A 152 12.03 -0.59 -4.17
CA PHE A 152 12.80 -1.07 -5.32
C PHE A 152 14.05 -0.22 -5.59
N GLY A 153 14.51 0.53 -4.59
CA GLY A 153 15.66 1.43 -4.68
C GLY A 153 15.31 2.85 -5.15
N GLU A 154 16.30 3.75 -5.06
CA GLU A 154 16.13 5.18 -5.35
C GLU A 154 15.80 5.49 -6.81
N GLY A 155 16.32 4.67 -7.75
CA GLY A 155 16.11 4.87 -9.19
C GLY A 155 14.74 4.42 -9.70
N HIS A 156 13.95 3.72 -8.89
CA HIS A 156 12.61 3.29 -9.24
C HIS A 156 11.59 4.34 -8.79
N GLU A 157 10.51 4.59 -9.52
CA GLU A 157 9.53 5.65 -9.18
C GLU A 157 8.56 5.24 -8.06
N TYR A 158 8.24 3.95 -7.99
CA TYR A 158 7.30 3.41 -7.00
C TYR A 158 7.70 3.67 -5.54
N THR A 159 6.67 3.85 -4.71
CA THR A 159 6.75 3.99 -3.25
C THR A 159 5.52 3.35 -2.61
N CYS A 160 5.63 2.97 -1.33
CA CYS A 160 4.46 2.48 -0.59
C CYS A 160 3.57 3.62 -0.07
N ILE A 161 3.93 4.90 -0.29
CA ILE A 161 3.05 6.03 0.00
C ILE A 161 1.96 6.12 -1.08
N PRO A 162 0.67 6.24 -0.71
CA PRO A 162 -0.42 6.37 -1.68
C PRO A 162 -0.18 7.53 -2.66
N ILE A 163 -0.30 7.24 -3.96
CA ILE A 163 -0.08 8.21 -5.04
C ILE A 163 -0.95 9.46 -4.86
N ALA A 164 -2.19 9.28 -4.40
CA ALA A 164 -3.14 10.34 -4.07
C ALA A 164 -2.59 11.41 -3.10
N LEU A 165 -1.59 11.07 -2.28
CA LEU A 165 -0.97 11.99 -1.32
C LEU A 165 0.30 12.67 -1.85
N ILE A 166 0.92 12.11 -2.89
CA ILE A 166 2.23 12.55 -3.42
C ILE A 166 2.16 13.08 -4.85
N GLU A 167 0.97 13.13 -5.44
CA GLU A 167 0.76 13.57 -6.83
C GLU A 167 1.34 14.96 -7.11
N THR A 168 1.24 15.89 -6.14
CA THR A 168 1.73 17.26 -6.26
C THR A 168 3.20 17.42 -5.85
N ILE A 169 3.60 16.76 -4.75
CA ILE A 169 4.89 17.02 -4.08
C ILE A 169 5.98 16.00 -4.47
N GLY A 170 5.59 14.91 -5.14
CA GLY A 170 6.46 13.78 -5.45
C GLY A 170 6.75 12.87 -4.26
N ARG A 171 7.54 11.84 -4.51
CA ARG A 171 7.89 10.82 -3.53
C ARG A 171 8.82 11.38 -2.42
N PRO A 172 8.55 11.12 -1.13
CA PRO A 172 9.49 11.45 -0.06
C PRO A 172 10.84 10.72 -0.24
N PRO A 173 11.98 11.36 0.07
CA PRO A 173 13.29 10.72 -0.06
C PRO A 173 13.45 9.58 0.96
N ARG A 174 14.25 8.55 0.65
CA ARG A 174 14.47 7.43 1.59
C ARG A 174 15.01 7.86 2.94
N ASN A 175 15.88 8.87 2.99
CA ASN A 175 16.47 9.39 4.22
C ASN A 175 15.66 10.54 4.84
N TRP A 176 14.35 10.58 4.60
CA TRP A 176 13.45 11.61 5.11
C TRP A 176 13.55 11.77 6.63
N LYS A 177 13.97 12.97 7.08
CA LYS A 177 14.27 13.27 8.49
C LYS A 177 13.06 13.07 9.40
N PHE A 178 11.86 13.31 8.86
CA PHE A 178 10.59 13.13 9.57
C PHE A 178 10.44 11.71 10.15
N LEU A 179 10.89 10.67 9.44
CA LEU A 179 10.77 9.28 9.90
C LEU A 179 11.46 9.05 11.25
N LYS A 180 12.68 9.58 11.42
CA LYS A 180 13.42 9.45 12.68
C LYS A 180 12.67 10.12 13.83
N MET A 181 12.13 11.30 13.59
CA MET A 181 11.35 12.05 14.59
C MET A 181 10.08 11.29 14.97
N ALA A 182 9.30 10.84 13.98
CA ALA A 182 8.06 10.10 14.20
C ALA A 182 8.30 8.79 14.97
N VAL A 183 9.36 8.05 14.63
CA VAL A 183 9.74 6.83 15.37
C VAL A 183 10.13 7.16 16.82
N GLN A 184 10.98 8.16 17.03
CA GLN A 184 11.40 8.55 18.38
C GLN A 184 10.20 8.98 19.24
N ASP A 185 9.28 9.75 18.67
CA ASP A 185 8.06 10.18 19.33
C ASP A 185 7.20 8.99 19.73
N MET A 186 6.96 8.03 18.82
CA MET A 186 6.20 6.81 19.11
C MET A 186 6.79 6.03 20.28
N PHE A 187 8.11 5.74 20.25
CA PHE A 187 8.77 5.00 21.33
C PHE A 187 8.78 5.76 22.66
N ARG A 188 8.86 7.10 22.62
CA ARG A 188 8.73 7.93 23.83
C ARG A 188 7.35 7.78 24.44
N THR A 189 6.29 7.91 23.63
CA THR A 189 4.90 7.74 24.08
C THR A 189 4.64 6.35 24.65
N TRP A 190 5.24 5.30 24.08
CA TRP A 190 5.12 3.94 24.63
C TRP A 190 5.80 3.78 25.99
N LYS A 191 6.99 4.37 26.18
CA LYS A 191 7.68 4.36 27.48
C LYS A 191 6.91 5.12 28.55
N GLU A 192 6.38 6.29 28.21
CA GLU A 192 5.55 7.09 29.10
C GLU A 192 4.24 6.36 29.45
N GLY A 193 3.56 5.78 28.46
CA GLY A 193 2.33 5.01 28.65
C GLY A 193 2.52 3.76 29.51
N ALA A 194 3.66 3.07 29.38
CA ALA A 194 4.03 1.95 30.24
C ALA A 194 4.20 2.37 31.71
N SER A 195 4.69 3.59 31.95
CA SER A 195 4.85 4.13 33.31
C SER A 195 3.54 4.65 33.93
N ALA A 196 2.60 5.13 33.11
CA ALA A 196 1.36 5.75 33.57
C ALA A 196 0.24 4.76 33.92
N THR A 197 0.39 3.48 33.54
CA THR A 197 -0.70 2.49 33.63
C THR A 197 -0.40 1.39 34.66
N GLN A 198 -0.36 1.76 35.95
CA GLN A 198 -0.79 0.85 37.02
C GLN A 198 -2.12 1.29 37.64
N PRO A 199 -3.27 1.00 37.01
CA PRO A 199 -4.53 0.83 37.73
C PRO A 199 -4.82 -0.65 37.97
N ALA A 200 -5.27 -0.94 39.18
CA ALA A 200 -5.36 -2.24 39.81
C ALA A 200 -6.15 -3.30 39.02
N LYS A 201 -5.63 -4.53 39.09
CA LYS A 201 -6.32 -5.80 38.83
C LYS A 201 -7.81 -5.75 39.23
N LYS A 202 -8.71 -5.88 38.25
CA LYS A 202 -9.97 -6.60 38.49
C LYS A 202 -10.33 -7.51 37.32
N ARG A 203 -9.70 -8.69 37.40
CA ARG A 203 -10.05 -9.99 36.83
C ARG A 203 -11.56 -10.17 36.57
N ARG A 204 -11.93 -10.50 35.33
CA ARG A 204 -12.98 -11.48 35.04
C ARG A 204 -12.54 -12.36 33.87
N LYS A 205 -12.50 -13.65 34.16
CA LYS A 205 -12.03 -14.76 33.32
C LYS A 205 -13.25 -15.26 32.52
N ALA A 206 -13.21 -15.16 31.20
CA ALA A 206 -14.14 -15.87 30.31
C ALA A 206 -13.36 -16.99 29.58
N PRO A 207 -13.99 -18.13 29.26
CA PRO A 207 -13.34 -19.24 28.59
C PRO A 207 -13.08 -18.89 27.11
N ALA A 208 -11.87 -19.15 26.63
CA ALA A 208 -11.47 -18.95 25.24
C ALA A 208 -11.86 -20.16 24.39
N GLU A 209 -12.58 -19.92 23.30
CA GLU A 209 -12.77 -20.90 22.22
C GLU A 209 -11.53 -20.92 21.30
N PRO A 210 -11.18 -22.09 20.73
CA PRO A 210 -10.01 -22.24 19.86
C PRO A 210 -10.26 -21.58 18.50
N ILE A 211 -9.49 -20.53 18.21
CA ILE A 211 -9.45 -19.89 16.90
C ILE A 211 -8.56 -20.75 16.00
N ALA A 212 -9.18 -21.44 15.05
CA ALA A 212 -8.49 -22.14 13.98
C ALA A 212 -7.84 -21.13 13.02
N ASP A 213 -6.56 -21.36 12.70
CA ASP A 213 -5.81 -20.66 11.66
C ASP A 213 -6.46 -20.88 10.28
N ALA A 214 -7.37 -19.99 9.92
CA ALA A 214 -7.80 -19.82 8.54
C ALA A 214 -7.04 -18.61 7.97
N LEU A 215 -6.15 -18.88 7.02
CA LEU A 215 -5.64 -17.86 6.11
C LEU A 215 -6.83 -17.21 5.40
N PRO A 216 -6.88 -15.87 5.29
CA PRO A 216 -8.02 -15.22 4.66
C PRO A 216 -8.01 -15.56 3.17
N MET A 217 -9.02 -16.33 2.78
CA MET A 217 -9.63 -16.30 1.46
C MET A 217 -10.07 -14.87 1.16
N GLU A 218 -9.94 -14.51 -0.12
CA GLU A 218 -10.13 -13.18 -0.68
C GLU A 218 -11.42 -12.51 -0.19
N GLU A 219 -11.26 -11.44 0.58
CA GLU A 219 -12.34 -10.56 1.00
C GLU A 219 -12.69 -9.65 -0.18
N GLU A 220 -13.85 -9.89 -0.81
CA GLU A 220 -14.40 -9.03 -1.86
C GLU A 220 -14.70 -7.65 -1.27
N ALA A 221 -13.83 -6.68 -1.55
CA ALA A 221 -14.04 -5.29 -1.17
C ALA A 221 -15.11 -4.66 -2.07
N SER A 222 -16.23 -4.28 -1.44
CA SER A 222 -17.26 -3.40 -2.03
C SER A 222 -16.67 -2.04 -2.37
N CYS A 223 -16.39 -1.83 -3.66
CA CYS A 223 -15.75 -0.64 -4.20
C CYS A 223 -16.67 0.60 -4.13
N SER A 224 -16.53 1.38 -3.05
CA SER A 224 -17.07 2.75 -2.93
C SER A 224 -15.90 3.71 -2.69
N ALA A 225 -14.95 3.76 -3.63
CA ALA A 225 -13.87 4.74 -3.62
C ALA A 225 -13.97 5.64 -4.86
N LYS A 226 -13.82 6.95 -4.66
CA LYS A 226 -13.80 7.96 -5.73
C LYS A 226 -12.47 7.88 -6.51
N PRO A 227 -12.48 8.17 -7.83
CA PRO A 227 -11.39 7.82 -8.74
C PRO A 227 -10.22 8.80 -8.71
N ILE A 228 -8.99 8.26 -8.79
CA ILE A 228 -7.80 8.96 -9.28
C ILE A 228 -7.15 8.00 -10.27
N CYS A 229 -7.21 8.32 -11.57
CA CYS A 229 -6.77 7.50 -12.70
C CYS A 229 -5.64 8.26 -13.41
N ARG A 230 -4.44 7.69 -13.60
CA ARG A 230 -3.32 8.47 -14.17
C ARG A 230 -2.28 7.75 -15.02
N TYR A 231 -2.24 6.43 -15.14
CA TYR A 231 -1.24 5.82 -16.04
C TYR A 231 -1.53 6.06 -17.54
N ALA A 232 -2.72 6.55 -17.89
CA ALA A 232 -3.06 6.90 -19.28
C ALA A 232 -2.30 8.12 -19.84
N ARG A 233 -1.75 9.03 -19.02
CA ARG A 233 -1.22 10.30 -19.55
C ARG A 233 0.19 10.21 -20.17
N CYS A 234 0.96 9.15 -19.93
CA CYS A 234 2.32 9.04 -20.51
C CYS A 234 2.38 8.47 -21.93
N HIS A 235 1.27 7.99 -22.51
CA HIS A 235 1.31 7.32 -23.83
C HIS A 235 0.70 8.11 -25.00
N GLU A 236 -0.02 9.22 -24.76
CA GLU A 236 -0.62 10.01 -25.85
C GLU A 236 0.35 10.96 -26.57
N GLU A 237 1.47 11.37 -25.95
CA GLU A 237 2.41 12.30 -26.59
C GLU A 237 3.30 11.66 -27.68
N SER A 238 3.26 10.33 -27.86
CA SER A 238 4.07 9.65 -28.89
C SER A 238 3.36 9.44 -30.24
N GLN A 239 2.09 9.84 -30.41
CA GLN A 239 1.34 9.60 -31.66
C GLN A 239 1.14 10.83 -32.57
N HIS A 240 1.67 12.01 -32.26
CA HIS A 240 1.50 13.22 -33.08
C HIS A 240 2.72 13.64 -33.93
N GLY A 241 3.73 12.77 -34.08
CA GLY A 241 5.01 13.10 -34.73
C GLY A 241 5.24 12.58 -36.16
N PHE A 242 4.23 12.18 -36.92
CA PHE A 242 4.42 11.73 -38.32
C PHE A 242 3.41 12.38 -39.28
N ARG A 243 3.53 13.69 -39.49
CA ARG A 243 3.02 14.34 -40.71
C ARG A 243 4.15 14.38 -41.72
N ALA A 244 4.09 13.48 -42.70
CA ALA A 244 4.94 13.52 -43.88
C ALA A 244 4.68 14.82 -44.65
N SER A 245 5.68 15.69 -44.73
CA SER A 245 5.74 16.77 -45.70
C SER A 245 6.05 16.17 -47.06
N GLY A 246 5.01 15.98 -47.88
CA GLY A 246 5.15 15.71 -49.30
C GLY A 246 5.37 17.02 -50.06
N LEU A 247 6.47 17.04 -50.82
CA LEU A 247 6.81 18.00 -51.87
C LEU A 247 5.80 18.00 -53.01
#